data_AF-A0A1F2QYA5-F1
#
_entry.id   AF-A0A1F2QYA5-F1
#
_cell.length_a   1.000
_cell.length_b   1.000
_cell.length_c   1.000
_cell.angle_alpha   90.00
_cell.angle_beta   90.00
_cell.angle_gamma   90.00
#
_symmetry.space_group_name_H-M   'P 1'
#
loop_
_entity.id
_entity.type
_entity.pdbx_description
1 polymer ?
#
loop_
_entity_poly.entity_id
_entity_poly.type
_entity_poly.pdbx_seq_one_letter_code
_entity_poly.pdbx_strand_id
1 'polypeptide(L)'
;MAEDLTVFVTAGAAASRTEAAKKADARLEALAQERKDLEDSLKKQYGKKRKQWPADKKAEFDKMAALVRRLSFEHNFRNYAGATAKDIEESVAGIRRNLDQKKGVRVVATGDQADLRVEVVGRFVGPDELGQNAAKIGLRISAGGRLDPALLARNPISWPEHAARMAGAWAVPWHQYTAEEPFWLVQVERPSGLLRGMIYGKVEAHAAGNIEKLAKESGAFIAAARRSSSPRSPP
;
A
#
# COMPACT_ATOMS: atom_id res chain seq x y z
N MET A 1 6.99 -28.18 4.34
CA MET A 1 7.69 -26.89 4.45
C MET A 1 6.78 -25.84 3.85
N ALA A 2 6.55 -24.69 4.49
CA ALA A 2 5.75 -23.62 3.88
C ALA A 2 6.53 -23.09 2.67
N GLU A 3 5.93 -23.11 1.49
CA GLU A 3 6.54 -22.58 0.27
C GLU A 3 6.69 -21.05 0.37
N ASP A 4 7.84 -20.53 -0.07
CA ASP A 4 8.13 -19.08 -0.07
C ASP A 4 7.03 -18.25 -0.76
N LEU A 5 6.80 -17.04 -0.25
CA LEU A 5 5.96 -16.04 -0.91
C LEU A 5 6.67 -15.52 -2.16
N THR A 6 6.07 -15.69 -3.33
CA THR A 6 6.62 -15.22 -4.60
C THR A 6 6.11 -13.82 -4.93
N VAL A 7 7.04 -12.89 -5.20
CA VAL A 7 6.70 -11.48 -5.40
C VAL A 7 7.30 -10.97 -6.70
N PHE A 8 6.48 -10.30 -7.52
CA PHE A 8 6.94 -9.54 -8.68
C PHE A 8 6.92 -8.06 -8.35
N VAL A 9 8.07 -7.40 -8.37
CA VAL A 9 8.20 -5.96 -8.11
C VAL A 9 8.43 -5.23 -9.42
N THR A 10 7.62 -4.21 -9.69
CA THR A 10 7.64 -3.47 -10.95
C THR A 10 7.27 -1.99 -10.77
N ALA A 11 7.51 -1.17 -11.78
CA ALA A 11 7.00 0.20 -11.82
C ALA A 11 5.49 0.16 -12.11
N GLY A 12 4.70 0.93 -11.35
CA GLY A 12 3.29 1.15 -11.68
C GLY A 12 3.16 2.02 -12.92
N ALA A 13 2.01 2.02 -13.60
CA ALA A 13 1.79 2.95 -14.71
C ALA A 13 1.71 4.40 -14.20
N ALA A 14 2.42 5.33 -14.84
CA ALA A 14 2.20 6.75 -14.60
C ALA A 14 0.77 7.13 -15.03
N ALA A 15 0.02 7.77 -14.15
CA ALA A 15 -1.25 8.38 -14.54
C ALA A 15 -1.01 9.53 -15.55
N SER A 16 -1.97 9.81 -16.44
CA SER A 16 -1.89 10.95 -17.36
C SER A 16 -2.53 12.20 -16.74
N ARG A 17 -1.93 13.38 -16.99
CA ARG A 17 -2.41 14.66 -16.46
C ARG A 17 -3.54 15.19 -17.34
N THR A 18 -4.77 14.79 -17.05
CA THR A 18 -5.98 15.20 -17.78
C THR A 18 -6.84 16.17 -16.96
N GLU A 19 -7.78 16.87 -17.61
CA GLU A 19 -8.80 17.69 -16.91
C GLU A 19 -9.66 16.86 -15.94
N ALA A 20 -9.76 15.55 -16.15
CA ALA A 20 -10.39 14.63 -15.21
C ALA A 20 -9.63 14.57 -13.86
N ALA A 21 -8.30 14.72 -13.86
CA ALA A 21 -7.50 14.74 -12.63
C ALA A 21 -7.75 15.99 -11.77
N LYS A 22 -7.97 17.16 -12.38
CA LYS A 22 -8.32 18.39 -11.64
C LYS A 22 -9.69 18.28 -10.97
N LYS A 23 -10.67 17.69 -11.67
CA LYS A 23 -12.00 17.42 -11.09
C LYS A 23 -11.94 16.43 -9.93
N ALA A 24 -11.04 15.44 -10.01
CA ALA A 24 -10.79 14.50 -8.92
C ALA A 24 -10.18 15.18 -7.68
N ASP A 25 -9.27 16.14 -7.85
CA ASP A 25 -8.66 16.90 -6.74
C ASP A 25 -9.70 17.73 -5.97
N ALA A 26 -10.54 18.49 -6.69
CA ALA A 26 -11.62 19.26 -6.05
C ALA A 26 -12.62 18.36 -5.32
N ARG A 27 -12.87 17.15 -5.85
CA ARG A 27 -13.72 16.16 -5.18
C ARG A 27 -13.08 15.64 -3.90
N LEU A 28 -11.76 15.44 -3.87
CA LEU A 28 -11.03 15.04 -2.67
C LEU A 28 -11.12 16.09 -1.56
N GLU A 29 -10.91 17.37 -1.88
CA GLU A 29 -11.02 18.46 -0.91
C GLU A 29 -12.42 18.53 -0.29
N ALA A 30 -13.46 18.44 -1.12
CA ALA A 30 -14.85 18.40 -0.66
C ALA A 30 -15.10 17.19 0.27
N LEU A 31 -14.65 15.99 -0.12
CA LEU A 31 -14.79 14.78 0.71
C LEU A 31 -14.01 14.87 2.03
N ALA A 32 -12.82 15.50 2.01
CA ALA A 32 -12.02 15.70 3.22
C ALA A 32 -12.72 16.64 4.21
N GLN A 33 -13.39 17.67 3.69
CA GLN A 33 -14.22 18.59 4.47
C GLN A 33 -15.49 17.90 5.01
N GLU A 34 -16.23 17.19 4.16
CA GLU A 34 -17.40 16.38 4.56
C GLU A 34 -17.04 15.42 5.71
N ARG A 35 -15.89 14.75 5.62
CA ARG A 35 -15.37 13.86 6.68
C ARG A 35 -15.12 14.60 7.99
N LYS A 36 -14.52 15.79 7.92
CA LYS A 36 -14.23 16.61 9.11
C LYS A 36 -15.54 17.07 9.77
N ASP A 37 -16.49 17.54 8.97
CA ASP A 37 -17.79 17.98 9.47
C ASP A 37 -18.59 16.84 10.10
N LEU A 38 -18.53 15.64 9.51
CA LEU A 38 -19.08 14.43 10.10
C LEU A 38 -18.39 14.09 11.44
N GLU A 39 -17.05 14.15 11.50
CA GLU A 39 -16.30 13.90 12.74
C GLU A 39 -16.74 14.85 13.85
N ASP A 40 -16.85 16.14 13.55
CA ASP A 40 -17.21 17.18 14.51
C ASP A 40 -18.67 17.05 14.95
N SER A 41 -19.58 16.70 14.04
CA SER A 41 -20.98 16.40 14.38
C SER A 41 -21.10 15.22 15.34
N LEU A 42 -20.39 14.11 15.07
CA LEU A 42 -20.38 12.93 15.93
C LEU A 42 -19.74 13.22 17.29
N LYS A 43 -18.67 14.01 17.34
CA LYS A 43 -18.05 14.46 18.60
C LYS A 43 -19.01 15.30 19.44
N LYS A 44 -19.82 16.15 18.82
CA LYS A 44 -20.83 16.98 19.51
C LYS A 44 -21.96 16.12 20.08
N GLN A 45 -22.44 15.12 19.33
CA GLN A 45 -23.57 14.28 19.75
C GLN A 45 -23.20 13.18 20.75
N TYR A 46 -22.05 12.53 20.56
CA TYR A 46 -21.69 11.30 21.28
C TYR A 46 -20.38 11.40 22.08
N GLY A 47 -19.77 12.59 22.13
CA GLY A 47 -18.54 12.86 22.84
C GLY A 47 -17.26 12.60 22.04
N LYS A 48 -16.12 13.04 22.57
CA LYS A 48 -14.82 13.01 21.85
C LYS A 48 -14.26 11.61 21.61
N LYS A 49 -14.67 10.60 22.39
CA LYS A 49 -14.07 9.27 22.34
C LYS A 49 -14.85 8.40 21.36
N ARG A 50 -14.23 7.96 20.26
CA ARG A 50 -14.86 7.09 19.25
C ARG A 50 -15.49 5.82 19.79
N LYS A 51 -14.99 5.30 20.92
CA LYS A 51 -15.58 4.12 21.60
C LYS A 51 -16.98 4.36 22.18
N GLN A 52 -17.41 5.61 22.27
CA GLN A 52 -18.73 6.01 22.77
C GLN A 52 -19.73 6.25 21.63
N TRP A 53 -19.27 6.21 20.38
CA TRP A 53 -20.12 6.47 19.22
C TRP A 53 -20.98 5.23 18.91
N PRO A 54 -22.23 5.42 18.46
CA PRO A 54 -23.04 4.33 17.92
C PRO A 54 -22.30 3.56 16.82
N ALA A 55 -22.51 2.24 16.74
CA ALA A 55 -21.77 1.36 15.84
C ALA A 55 -22.00 1.70 14.36
N ASP A 56 -23.23 2.05 13.99
CA ASP A 56 -23.61 2.51 12.65
C ASP A 56 -22.89 3.81 12.27
N LYS A 57 -22.82 4.77 13.20
CA LYS A 57 -22.13 6.05 12.98
C LYS A 57 -20.63 5.93 12.91
N LYS A 58 -20.06 5.03 13.70
CA LYS A 58 -18.66 4.66 13.59
C LYS A 58 -18.37 4.03 12.22
N ALA A 59 -19.22 3.12 11.74
CA ALA A 59 -19.05 2.50 10.42
C ALA A 59 -19.19 3.51 9.27
N GLU A 60 -20.14 4.43 9.34
CA GLU A 60 -20.32 5.54 8.40
C GLU A 60 -19.06 6.40 8.31
N PHE A 61 -18.54 6.82 9.47
CA PHE A 61 -17.30 7.60 9.55
C PHE A 61 -16.08 6.82 9.03
N ASP A 62 -15.92 5.56 9.45
CA ASP A 62 -14.79 4.71 9.06
C ASP A 62 -14.78 4.49 7.53
N LYS A 63 -15.95 4.30 6.91
CA LYS A 63 -16.10 4.19 5.44
C LYS A 63 -15.66 5.47 4.72
N MET A 64 -16.12 6.63 5.19
CA MET A 64 -15.74 7.92 4.59
C MET A 64 -14.25 8.23 4.80
N ALA A 65 -13.71 7.94 5.99
CA ALA A 65 -12.30 8.10 6.28
C ALA A 65 -11.42 7.20 5.40
N ALA A 66 -11.82 5.95 5.16
CA ALA A 66 -11.11 5.06 4.24
C ALA A 66 -11.12 5.58 2.79
N LEU A 67 -12.26 6.09 2.31
CA LEU A 67 -12.36 6.67 0.97
C LEU A 67 -11.45 7.90 0.81
N VAL A 68 -11.50 8.85 1.76
CA VAL A 68 -10.63 10.03 1.74
C VAL A 68 -9.16 9.62 1.75
N ARG A 69 -8.77 8.67 2.61
CA ARG A 69 -7.41 8.14 2.67
C ARG A 69 -6.96 7.56 1.33
N ARG A 70 -7.78 6.69 0.73
CA ARG A 70 -7.48 6.12 -0.58
C ARG A 70 -7.23 7.20 -1.64
N LEU A 71 -8.17 8.13 -1.77
CA LEU A 71 -8.07 9.21 -2.76
C LEU A 71 -6.90 10.15 -2.48
N SER A 72 -6.57 10.43 -1.22
CA SER A 72 -5.36 11.18 -0.84
C SER A 72 -4.09 10.45 -1.28
N PHE A 73 -4.01 9.13 -1.11
CA PHE A 73 -2.86 8.36 -1.59
C PHE A 73 -2.72 8.46 -3.11
N GLU A 74 -3.81 8.20 -3.83
CA GLU A 74 -3.82 8.25 -5.30
C GLU A 74 -3.46 9.66 -5.81
N HIS A 75 -3.92 10.71 -5.13
CA HIS A 75 -3.53 12.08 -5.40
C HIS A 75 -2.04 12.34 -5.14
N ASN A 76 -1.52 11.94 -3.97
CA ASN A 76 -0.13 12.19 -3.57
C ASN A 76 0.88 11.48 -4.48
N PHE A 77 0.56 10.25 -4.90
CA PHE A 77 1.45 9.43 -5.72
C PHE A 77 1.13 9.49 -7.22
N ARG A 78 0.19 10.34 -7.65
CA ARG A 78 -0.09 10.54 -9.07
C ARG A 78 1.18 10.93 -9.81
N ASN A 79 1.35 10.41 -11.03
CA ASN A 79 2.48 10.71 -11.90
C ASN A 79 3.82 10.54 -11.16
N TYR A 80 3.94 9.45 -10.41
CA TYR A 80 5.11 9.12 -9.60
C TYR A 80 5.45 10.13 -8.49
N ALA A 81 4.50 10.98 -8.08
CA ALA A 81 4.72 12.11 -7.18
C ALA A 81 5.78 13.10 -7.71
N GLY A 82 5.93 13.21 -9.03
CA GLY A 82 6.94 14.06 -9.67
C GLY A 82 8.34 13.43 -9.76
N ALA A 83 8.53 12.18 -9.32
CA ALA A 83 9.75 11.43 -9.58
C ALA A 83 9.88 11.06 -11.06
N THR A 84 11.12 10.94 -11.54
CA THR A 84 11.39 10.49 -12.91
C THR A 84 11.13 8.99 -13.07
N ALA A 85 11.00 8.49 -14.30
CA ALA A 85 10.92 7.05 -14.53
C ALA A 85 12.16 6.32 -13.99
N LYS A 86 13.35 6.91 -14.14
CA LYS A 86 14.61 6.38 -13.59
C LYS A 86 14.56 6.25 -12.06
N ASP A 87 14.02 7.27 -11.40
CA ASP A 87 13.83 7.26 -9.95
C ASP A 87 12.96 6.09 -9.48
N ILE A 88 11.90 5.79 -10.23
CA ILE A 88 11.02 4.65 -9.92
C ILE A 88 11.72 3.33 -10.16
N GLU A 89 12.42 3.17 -11.29
CA GLU A 89 13.21 1.97 -11.57
C GLU A 89 14.30 1.71 -10.53
N GLU A 90 14.97 2.76 -10.03
CA GLU A 90 15.93 2.65 -8.93
C GLU A 90 15.27 2.09 -7.67
N SER A 91 14.06 2.55 -7.33
CA SER A 91 13.33 2.02 -6.17
C SER A 91 12.80 0.60 -6.37
N VAL A 92 12.39 0.25 -7.59
CA VAL A 92 12.07 -1.14 -7.95
C VAL A 92 13.29 -2.04 -7.73
N ALA A 93 14.45 -1.66 -8.30
CA ALA A 93 15.70 -2.41 -8.15
C ALA A 93 16.14 -2.50 -6.68
N GLY A 94 16.01 -1.40 -5.94
CA GLY A 94 16.32 -1.33 -4.52
C GLY A 94 15.46 -2.26 -3.67
N ILE A 95 14.14 -2.28 -3.88
CA ILE A 95 13.23 -3.20 -3.19
C ILE A 95 13.58 -4.65 -3.53
N ARG A 96 13.78 -4.98 -4.82
CA ARG A 96 14.15 -6.33 -5.26
C ARG A 96 15.43 -6.82 -4.59
N ARG A 97 16.50 -6.02 -4.64
CA ARG A 97 17.78 -6.35 -4.00
C ARG A 97 17.64 -6.62 -2.50
N ASN A 98 16.79 -5.86 -1.80
CA ASN A 98 16.55 -6.09 -0.37
C ASN A 98 15.68 -7.33 -0.12
N LEU A 99 14.71 -7.63 -0.99
CA LEU A 99 13.88 -8.85 -0.90
C LEU A 99 14.68 -10.13 -1.14
N ASP A 100 15.67 -10.10 -2.04
CA ASP A 100 16.55 -11.25 -2.32
C ASP A 100 17.37 -11.67 -1.08
N GLN A 101 17.48 -10.79 -0.07
CA GLN A 101 18.14 -11.06 1.20
C GLN A 101 17.18 -11.57 2.29
N LYS A 102 15.86 -11.64 2.02
CA LYS A 102 14.83 -12.02 3.00
C LYS A 102 14.51 -13.50 2.92
N LYS A 103 14.28 -14.12 4.08
CA LYS A 103 13.87 -15.53 4.15
C LYS A 103 12.36 -15.63 3.95
N GLY A 104 11.90 -16.67 3.25
CA GLY A 104 10.46 -16.88 3.03
C GLY A 104 9.86 -16.02 1.92
N VAL A 105 10.67 -15.23 1.20
CA VAL A 105 10.25 -14.43 0.04
C VAL A 105 11.17 -14.73 -1.13
N ARG A 106 10.59 -14.89 -2.32
CA ARG A 106 11.33 -15.07 -3.57
C ARG A 106 10.87 -14.07 -4.61
N VAL A 107 11.79 -13.25 -5.11
CA VAL A 107 11.51 -12.34 -6.23
C VAL A 107 11.43 -13.13 -7.53
N VAL A 108 10.37 -12.93 -8.30
CA VAL A 108 10.16 -13.58 -9.61
C VAL A 108 10.19 -12.56 -10.74
N ALA A 109 10.36 -13.04 -11.98
CA ALA A 109 10.59 -12.17 -13.13
C ALA A 109 9.30 -11.57 -13.71
N THR A 110 8.15 -12.22 -13.49
CA THR A 110 6.87 -11.84 -14.10
C THR A 110 5.74 -11.90 -13.09
N GLY A 111 4.67 -11.13 -13.36
CA GLY A 111 3.45 -11.15 -12.54
C GLY A 111 2.78 -12.53 -12.50
N ASP A 112 2.87 -13.31 -13.58
CA ASP A 112 2.23 -14.63 -13.69
C ASP A 112 2.83 -15.66 -12.74
N GLN A 113 4.12 -15.53 -12.45
CA GLN A 113 4.86 -16.38 -11.53
C GLN A 113 4.70 -15.97 -10.06
N ALA A 114 4.09 -14.82 -9.79
CA ALA A 114 4.02 -14.24 -8.47
C ALA A 114 2.70 -14.59 -7.76
N ASP A 115 2.79 -14.68 -6.43
CA ASP A 115 1.63 -14.61 -5.56
C ASP A 115 1.15 -13.16 -5.44
N LEU A 116 2.09 -12.22 -5.28
CA LEU A 116 1.79 -10.79 -5.17
C LEU A 116 2.55 -9.98 -6.21
N ARG A 117 1.85 -9.04 -6.86
CA ARG A 117 2.43 -7.98 -7.67
C ARG A 117 2.55 -6.72 -6.84
N VAL A 118 3.77 -6.21 -6.68
CA VAL A 118 4.10 -4.99 -5.94
C VAL A 118 4.53 -3.92 -6.94
N GLU A 119 3.69 -2.92 -7.13
CA GLU A 119 3.93 -1.82 -8.05
C GLU A 119 4.40 -0.58 -7.28
N VAL A 120 5.57 -0.05 -7.64
CA VAL A 120 6.05 1.24 -7.15
C VAL A 120 5.33 2.33 -7.94
N VAL A 121 4.40 3.03 -7.30
CA VAL A 121 3.54 4.02 -7.97
C VAL A 121 4.03 5.46 -7.79
N GLY A 122 5.07 5.68 -7.01
CA GLY A 122 5.70 6.99 -6.87
C GLY A 122 6.64 7.07 -5.68
N ARG A 123 7.48 8.11 -5.67
CA ARG A 123 8.32 8.44 -4.52
C ARG A 123 8.50 9.95 -4.39
N PHE A 124 8.56 10.45 -3.17
CA PHE A 124 8.88 11.86 -2.92
C PHE A 124 9.50 12.06 -1.54
N VAL A 125 10.11 13.23 -1.33
CA VAL A 125 10.51 13.71 -0.01
C VAL A 125 9.57 14.84 0.39
N GLY A 126 8.92 14.71 1.54
CA GLY A 126 8.02 15.72 2.07
C GLY A 126 7.80 15.56 3.58
N PRO A 127 7.06 16.49 4.21
CA PRO A 127 6.82 16.44 5.64
C PRO A 127 6.02 15.19 6.05
N ASP A 128 6.43 14.57 7.15
CA ASP A 128 5.71 13.50 7.84
C ASP A 128 4.62 14.07 8.78
N GLU A 129 3.93 13.21 9.54
CA GLU A 129 2.89 13.64 10.49
C GLU A 129 3.41 14.55 11.61
N LEU A 130 4.73 14.56 11.85
CA LEU A 130 5.39 15.40 12.86
C LEU A 130 6.03 16.66 12.22
N GLY A 131 5.85 16.87 10.92
CA GLY A 131 6.43 18.00 10.18
C GLY A 131 7.91 17.82 9.83
N GLN A 132 8.49 16.65 10.05
CA GLN A 132 9.88 16.34 9.67
C GLN A 132 9.93 15.87 8.22
N ASN A 133 11.00 16.20 7.48
CA ASN A 133 11.17 15.66 6.14
C ASN A 133 11.35 14.14 6.19
N ALA A 134 10.57 13.42 5.38
CA ALA A 134 10.64 11.98 5.20
C ALA A 134 10.63 11.62 3.72
N ALA A 135 11.40 10.59 3.34
CA ALA A 135 11.19 9.92 2.06
C ALA A 135 10.00 9.01 2.16
N LYS A 136 9.19 9.01 1.10
CA LYS A 136 7.98 8.23 0.98
C LYS A 136 8.03 7.47 -0.35
N ILE A 137 7.68 6.19 -0.31
CA ILE A 137 7.45 5.34 -1.48
C ILE A 137 6.01 4.85 -1.42
N GLY A 138 5.26 5.09 -2.49
CA GLY A 138 3.90 4.59 -2.66
C GLY A 138 3.93 3.23 -3.34
N LEU A 139 3.25 2.25 -2.75
CA LEU A 139 3.10 0.91 -3.29
C LEU A 139 1.63 0.60 -3.56
N ARG A 140 1.35 0.04 -4.73
CA ARG A 140 0.09 -0.66 -5.02
C ARG A 140 0.38 -2.15 -5.05
N ILE A 141 -0.31 -2.94 -4.24
CA ILE A 141 -0.02 -4.37 -4.10
C ILE A 141 -1.27 -5.16 -4.42
N SER A 142 -1.20 -6.06 -5.39
CA SER A 142 -2.33 -6.85 -5.89
C SER A 142 -1.98 -8.32 -6.03
N ALA A 143 -2.96 -9.16 -6.29
CA ALA A 143 -2.74 -10.57 -6.63
C ALA A 143 -1.89 -10.71 -7.91
N GLY A 144 -0.87 -11.57 -7.87
CA GLY A 144 -0.17 -12.06 -9.05
C GLY A 144 -0.92 -13.22 -9.71
N GLY A 145 -0.39 -13.76 -10.80
CA GLY A 145 -1.08 -14.78 -11.60
C GLY A 145 -1.27 -16.13 -10.89
N ARG A 146 -0.55 -16.37 -9.79
CA ARG A 146 -0.72 -17.58 -8.96
C ARG A 146 -1.93 -17.49 -8.02
N LEU A 147 -2.50 -16.32 -7.81
CA LEU A 147 -3.65 -16.13 -6.92
C LEU A 147 -4.91 -15.77 -7.70
N ASP A 148 -6.07 -16.17 -7.18
CA ASP A 148 -7.35 -15.61 -7.60
C ASP A 148 -7.67 -14.38 -6.74
N PRO A 149 -7.79 -13.19 -7.34
CA PRO A 149 -8.16 -12.01 -6.58
C PRO A 149 -9.44 -12.18 -5.74
N ALA A 150 -10.41 -12.95 -6.24
CA ALA A 150 -11.68 -13.19 -5.55
C ALA A 150 -11.52 -14.06 -4.29
N LEU A 151 -10.51 -14.95 -4.24
CA LEU A 151 -10.26 -15.81 -3.07
C LEU A 151 -9.58 -15.04 -1.93
N LEU A 152 -8.68 -14.10 -2.25
CA LEU A 152 -8.11 -13.20 -1.24
C LEU A 152 -9.13 -12.23 -0.67
N ALA A 153 -10.10 -11.80 -1.49
CA ALA A 153 -11.16 -10.88 -1.04
C ALA A 153 -12.11 -11.50 -0.01
N ARG A 154 -12.34 -12.82 -0.11
CA ARG A 154 -13.21 -13.57 0.82
C ARG A 154 -12.59 -13.78 2.19
N ASN A 155 -11.26 -13.66 2.29
CA ASN A 155 -10.49 -13.88 3.51
C ASN A 155 -9.46 -12.74 3.59
N PRO A 156 -9.88 -11.54 4.02
CA PRO A 156 -9.07 -10.34 3.91
C PRO A 156 -7.81 -10.47 4.76
N ILE A 157 -6.68 -10.71 4.10
CA ILE A 157 -5.37 -10.61 4.73
C ILE A 157 -5.14 -9.12 5.02
N SER A 158 -5.02 -8.76 6.29
CA SER A 158 -4.61 -7.42 6.65
C SER A 158 -3.14 -7.24 6.31
N TRP A 159 -2.80 -6.17 5.58
CA TRP A 159 -1.41 -5.74 5.50
C TRP A 159 -0.91 -5.45 6.92
N PRO A 160 0.28 -5.95 7.33
CA PRO A 160 0.77 -5.73 8.68
C PRO A 160 0.86 -4.23 8.96
N GLU A 161 0.04 -3.77 9.89
CA GLU A 161 0.09 -2.40 10.37
C GLU A 161 1.34 -2.25 11.25
N HIS A 162 2.14 -1.21 10.98
CA HIS A 162 3.24 -0.75 11.82
C HIS A 162 4.27 -1.81 12.28
N ALA A 163 5.46 -1.76 11.68
CA ALA A 163 6.68 -2.20 12.37
C ALA A 163 7.59 -0.98 12.59
N ALA A 164 7.61 -0.51 13.84
CA ALA A 164 8.59 0.42 14.44
C ALA A 164 8.36 1.94 14.27
N ARG A 165 7.29 2.46 14.90
CA ARG A 165 7.16 3.90 15.22
C ARG A 165 8.37 4.43 16.02
N MET A 166 9.00 3.57 16.82
CA MET A 166 10.22 3.86 17.60
C MET A 166 11.51 3.95 16.75
N ALA A 167 11.53 3.43 15.52
CA ALA A 167 12.71 3.46 14.64
C ALA A 167 12.56 4.44 13.45
N GLY A 168 11.53 5.29 13.50
CA GLY A 168 11.20 6.26 12.45
C GLY A 168 10.75 5.64 11.12
N ALA A 169 10.53 4.33 11.01
CA ALA A 169 10.09 3.73 9.76
C ALA A 169 8.61 3.38 9.84
N TRP A 170 7.80 3.86 8.90
CA TRP A 170 6.36 3.60 8.88
C TRP A 170 5.94 2.94 7.57
N ALA A 171 5.01 2.00 7.69
CA ALA A 171 4.24 1.49 6.57
C ALA A 171 2.77 1.66 6.95
N VAL A 172 2.06 2.51 6.21
CA VAL A 172 0.68 2.85 6.47
C VAL A 172 -0.17 2.31 5.33
N PRO A 173 -1.04 1.31 5.58
CA PRO A 173 -2.04 0.93 4.60
C PRO A 173 -3.08 2.05 4.51
N TRP A 174 -3.08 2.76 3.39
CA TRP A 174 -4.06 3.80 3.07
C TRP A 174 -5.38 3.21 2.55
N HIS A 175 -5.29 2.04 1.92
CA HIS A 175 -6.43 1.26 1.46
C HIS A 175 -6.13 -0.23 1.65
N GLN A 176 -7.16 -0.99 2.03
CA GLN A 176 -7.09 -2.43 2.24
C GLN A 176 -7.81 -3.19 1.14
N TYR A 177 -7.21 -4.30 0.75
CA TYR A 177 -7.75 -5.24 -0.23
C TYR A 177 -9.17 -5.70 0.11
N THR A 178 -10.13 -5.46 -0.79
CA THR A 178 -11.51 -5.99 -0.73
C THR A 178 -11.91 -6.71 -2.02
N ALA A 179 -13.14 -7.22 -2.10
CA ALA A 179 -13.67 -7.82 -3.32
C ALA A 179 -13.86 -6.78 -4.44
N GLU A 180 -14.36 -5.60 -4.07
CA GLU A 180 -14.60 -4.47 -4.98
C GLU A 180 -13.27 -3.80 -5.38
N GLU A 181 -12.30 -3.79 -4.46
CA GLU A 181 -11.01 -3.13 -4.63
C GLU A 181 -9.87 -4.11 -4.26
N PRO A 182 -9.50 -5.02 -5.19
CA PRO A 182 -8.61 -6.14 -4.89
C PRO A 182 -7.13 -5.73 -4.90
N PHE A 183 -6.77 -4.70 -4.15
CA PHE A 183 -5.39 -4.26 -3.96
C PHE A 183 -5.21 -3.53 -2.64
N TRP A 184 -3.98 -3.51 -2.11
CA TRP A 184 -3.58 -2.60 -1.06
C TRP A 184 -2.94 -1.35 -1.66
N LEU A 185 -3.18 -0.20 -1.03
CA LEU A 185 -2.35 0.99 -1.21
C LEU A 185 -1.57 1.22 0.07
N VAL A 186 -0.24 1.21 -0.02
CA VAL A 186 0.65 1.31 1.13
C VAL A 186 1.63 2.43 0.89
N GLN A 187 1.73 3.36 1.86
CA GLN A 187 2.83 4.31 1.91
C GLN A 187 3.89 3.74 2.83
N VAL A 188 5.11 3.64 2.34
CA VAL A 188 6.30 3.32 3.14
C VAL A 188 7.11 4.58 3.30
N GLU A 189 7.44 4.97 4.52
CA GLU A 189 8.19 6.20 4.79
C GLU A 189 9.25 6.07 5.87
N ARG A 190 10.23 6.97 5.78
CA ARG A 190 11.32 7.08 6.76
C ARG A 190 11.87 8.52 6.79
N PRO A 191 12.17 9.09 7.97
CA PRO A 191 12.82 10.38 8.11
C PRO A 191 14.06 10.48 7.24
N SER A 192 14.19 11.62 6.57
CA SER A 192 15.25 11.84 5.61
C SER A 192 16.62 12.02 6.23
N GLY A 193 16.66 12.40 7.50
CA GLY A 193 17.85 13.01 8.09
C GLY A 193 18.37 14.17 7.23
N LEU A 194 19.64 14.53 7.44
CA LEU A 194 20.34 15.58 6.69
C LEU A 194 20.90 15.11 5.32
N LEU A 195 21.05 13.80 5.10
CA LEU A 195 21.72 13.23 3.91
C LEU A 195 20.72 12.61 2.93
N ARG A 196 20.22 13.42 1.98
CA ARG A 196 19.21 13.03 0.98
C ARG A 196 19.62 11.89 0.04
N GLY A 197 20.91 11.64 -0.21
CA GLY A 197 21.37 10.68 -1.23
C GLY A 197 21.22 9.20 -0.88
N MET A 198 21.21 8.82 0.41
CA MET A 198 21.07 7.42 0.86
C MET A 198 19.66 7.07 1.36
N ILE A 199 18.72 7.99 1.20
CA ILE A 199 17.44 7.96 1.88
C ILE A 199 16.53 6.84 1.39
N TYR A 200 16.44 6.64 0.07
CA TYR A 200 15.52 5.68 -0.52
C TYR A 200 15.97 4.24 -0.30
N GLY A 201 17.27 3.96 -0.30
CA GLY A 201 17.79 2.62 0.06
C GLY A 201 17.29 2.13 1.42
N LYS A 202 17.14 3.04 2.38
CA LYS A 202 16.58 2.74 3.71
C LYS A 202 15.06 2.56 3.71
N VAL A 203 14.32 3.27 2.86
CA VAL A 203 12.86 3.10 2.70
C VAL A 203 12.55 1.81 1.94
N GLU A 204 13.33 1.50 0.91
CA GLU A 204 13.25 0.26 0.11
C GLU A 204 13.50 -0.98 0.97
N ALA A 205 14.52 -0.94 1.84
CA ALA A 205 14.76 -1.99 2.82
C ALA A 205 13.58 -2.15 3.80
N HIS A 206 12.92 -1.06 4.17
CA HIS A 206 11.73 -1.12 5.02
C HIS A 206 10.53 -1.71 4.28
N ALA A 207 10.31 -1.35 3.01
CA ALA A 207 9.28 -1.97 2.17
C ALA A 207 9.49 -3.49 2.08
N ALA A 208 10.73 -3.93 1.81
CA ALA A 208 11.09 -5.35 1.76
C ALA A 208 10.85 -6.06 3.11
N GLY A 209 11.17 -5.41 4.24
CA GLY A 209 10.89 -5.95 5.57
C GLY A 209 9.40 -6.13 5.88
N ASN A 210 8.52 -5.26 5.36
CA ASN A 210 7.07 -5.42 5.52
C ASN A 210 6.52 -6.57 4.69
N ILE A 211 7.06 -6.80 3.49
CA ILE A 211 6.72 -7.96 2.65
C ILE A 211 7.18 -9.27 3.32
N GLU A 212 8.39 -9.30 3.89
CA GLU A 212 8.87 -10.44 4.70
C GLU A 212 7.95 -10.72 5.90
N LYS A 213 7.50 -9.67 6.60
CA LYS A 213 6.54 -9.80 7.70
C LYS A 213 5.21 -10.39 7.22
N LEU A 214 4.68 -9.93 6.08
CA LEU A 214 3.49 -10.51 5.46
C LEU A 214 3.69 -11.99 5.11
N ALA A 215 4.84 -12.36 4.55
CA ALA A 215 5.16 -13.75 4.25
C ALA A 215 5.19 -14.61 5.52
N LYS A 216 5.76 -14.08 6.61
CA LYS A 216 5.80 -14.78 7.91
C LYS A 216 4.41 -14.95 8.53
N GLU A 217 3.57 -13.92 8.48
CA GLU A 217 2.27 -13.89 9.16
C GLU A 217 1.14 -14.53 8.34
N SER A 218 1.25 -14.50 7.01
CA SER A 218 0.16 -14.90 6.10
C SER A 218 0.60 -15.83 4.98
N GLY A 219 1.88 -16.20 4.90
CA GLY A 219 2.42 -17.02 3.80
C GLY A 219 1.76 -18.38 3.66
N ALA A 220 1.44 -19.06 4.76
CA ALA A 220 0.73 -20.34 4.72
C ALA A 220 -0.68 -20.21 4.12
N PHE A 221 -1.39 -19.13 4.46
CA PHE A 221 -2.70 -18.85 3.90
C PHE A 221 -2.61 -18.51 2.41
N ILE A 222 -1.67 -17.64 2.02
CA ILE A 222 -1.44 -17.29 0.62
C ILE A 222 -1.08 -18.53 -0.20
N ALA A 223 -0.22 -19.41 0.34
CA ALA A 223 0.15 -20.66 -0.31
C ALA A 223 -1.07 -21.58 -0.51
N ALA A 224 -1.96 -21.68 0.47
CA ALA A 224 -3.20 -22.47 0.35
C ALA A 224 -4.19 -21.90 -0.68
N ALA A 225 -4.15 -20.58 -0.94
CA ALA A 225 -4.99 -19.90 -1.92
C ALA A 225 -4.43 -19.91 -3.36
N ARG A 226 -3.25 -20.53 -3.58
CA ARG A 226 -2.66 -20.64 -4.90
C ARG A 226 -3.55 -21.45 -5.83
N ARG A 227 -3.72 -20.96 -7.06
CA ARG A 227 -4.34 -21.73 -8.13
C ARG A 227 -3.52 -23.00 -8.32
N SER A 228 -4.17 -24.16 -8.28
CA SER A 228 -3.54 -25.41 -8.69
C SER A 228 -3.10 -25.25 -10.14
N SER A 229 -1.80 -25.43 -10.41
CA SER A 229 -1.27 -25.43 -11.77
C SER A 229 -1.81 -26.65 -12.49
N SER A 230 -2.94 -26.51 -13.16
CA SER A 230 -3.37 -27.44 -14.19
C SER A 230 -3.65 -26.63 -15.45
N PRO A 231 -2.73 -26.61 -16.43
CA PRO A 231 -3.16 -26.43 -17.79
C PRO A 231 -3.97 -27.68 -18.12
N ARG A 232 -5.30 -27.59 -18.11
CA ARG A 232 -6.10 -28.57 -18.84
C ARG A 232 -5.73 -28.36 -20.30
N SER A 233 -4.92 -29.26 -20.84
CA SER A 233 -4.81 -29.41 -22.29
C SER A 233 -6.23 -29.55 -22.83
N PRO A 234 -6.63 -28.75 -23.85
CA PRO A 234 -7.92 -28.94 -24.49
C PRO A 234 -7.94 -30.31 -25.19
N PRO A 235 -9.12 -30.96 -25.29
CA PRO A 235 -9.30 -32.21 -26.02
C PRO A 235 -9.01 -32.06 -27.51
#